data_AF-A0A938WMS5-F1
#
_entry.id   AF-A0A938WMS5-F1
#
_cell.length_a   1.000
_cell.length_b   1.000
_cell.length_c   1.000
_cell.angle_alpha   90.00
_cell.angle_beta   90.00
_cell.angle_gamma   90.00
#
_symmetry.space_group_name_H-M   'P 1'
#
loop_
_entity.id
_entity.type
_entity.pdbx_description
1 polymer ?
#
loop_
_entity_poly.entity_id
_entity_poly.type
_entity_poly.pdbx_seq_one_letter_code
_entity_poly.pdbx_strand_id
1 'polypeptide(L)'
;MKLRTAKILMTIVLVLCSSIRAQAQFVQTNPLEWLALAEGNEAINGQIQEQVDGQTKTAVLQNTIAAEFNRIREWERKYSDYLQTVEGYASSLKAATTLYEDGVRIFITLGKLRKAITNNPQGIVATMNMNNLYIETATELVSVYTLLRNAVATGGPQNMLTGAERSETLWALSDRLDAFSKKLHQLYLSIRYYTMTDVWNNVTAGMIDRDNSEIAHAALNRWRRAARTIQ
;
A
#
# COMPACT_ATOMS: atom_id res chain seq x y z
N MET A 1 -45.93 -59.63 -73.76
CA MET A 1 -47.11 -58.91 -73.24
C MET A 1 -46.79 -58.05 -72.01
N LYS A 2 -45.84 -57.09 -72.06
CA LYS A 2 -45.52 -56.20 -70.91
C LYS A 2 -45.65 -54.69 -71.18
N LEU A 3 -45.99 -54.25 -72.40
CA LEU A 3 -45.98 -52.82 -72.76
C LEU A 3 -47.36 -52.14 -72.72
N ARG A 4 -48.48 -52.90 -72.74
CA ARG A 4 -49.84 -52.32 -72.75
C ARG A 4 -50.35 -51.94 -71.35
N THR A 5 -49.93 -52.63 -70.30
CA THR A 5 -50.41 -52.39 -68.92
C THR A 5 -49.80 -51.13 -68.30
N ALA A 6 -48.54 -50.79 -68.63
CA ALA A 6 -47.88 -49.60 -68.11
C ALA A 6 -48.47 -48.28 -68.63
N LYS A 7 -48.89 -48.24 -69.91
CA LYS A 7 -49.50 -47.03 -70.50
C LYS A 7 -50.86 -46.70 -69.88
N ILE A 8 -51.67 -47.72 -69.58
CA ILE A 8 -53.00 -47.54 -68.99
C ILE A 8 -52.89 -47.00 -67.55
N LEU A 9 -51.92 -47.48 -66.78
CA LEU A 9 -51.68 -47.00 -65.42
C LEU A 9 -51.26 -45.52 -65.40
N MET A 10 -50.42 -45.11 -66.35
CA MET A 10 -49.91 -43.74 -66.41
C MET A 10 -51.01 -42.73 -66.81
N THR A 11 -51.93 -43.12 -67.69
CA THR A 11 -53.08 -42.28 -68.05
C THR A 11 -54.08 -42.09 -66.90
N ILE A 12 -54.26 -43.10 -66.04
CA ILE A 12 -55.17 -43.00 -64.89
C ILE A 12 -54.61 -42.03 -63.83
N VAL A 13 -53.30 -42.06 -63.60
CA VAL A 13 -52.62 -41.14 -62.65
C VAL A 13 -52.71 -39.68 -63.13
N LEU A 14 -52.61 -39.42 -64.43
CA LEU A 14 -52.67 -38.07 -64.98
C LEU A 14 -54.07 -37.43 -64.83
N VAL A 15 -55.14 -38.22 -65.01
CA VAL A 15 -56.53 -37.75 -64.89
C VAL A 15 -56.91 -37.48 -63.43
N LEU A 16 -56.38 -38.25 -62.49
CA LEU A 16 -56.57 -38.01 -61.06
C LEU A 16 -55.91 -36.70 -60.60
N CYS A 17 -54.79 -36.30 -61.19
CA CYS A 17 -54.06 -35.09 -60.81
C CYS A 17 -54.70 -33.79 -61.33
N SER A 18 -55.48 -33.84 -62.41
CA SER A 18 -56.15 -32.66 -62.98
C SER A 18 -57.42 -32.20 -62.23
N SER A 19 -57.84 -32.91 -61.19
CA SER A 19 -59.11 -32.66 -60.49
C SER A 19 -58.99 -31.75 -59.25
N ILE A 20 -57.78 -31.30 -58.89
CA ILE A 20 -57.56 -30.45 -57.72
C ILE A 20 -57.66 -28.98 -58.13
N ARG A 21 -58.83 -28.37 -57.93
CA ARG A 21 -59.01 -26.92 -58.03
C ARG A 21 -58.61 -26.26 -56.70
N ALA A 22 -57.47 -25.56 -56.68
CA ALA A 22 -57.13 -24.62 -55.63
C ALA A 22 -57.66 -23.23 -56.02
N GLN A 23 -58.59 -22.68 -55.22
CA GLN A 23 -59.02 -21.28 -55.35
C GLN A 23 -58.22 -20.43 -54.37
N ALA A 24 -57.41 -19.49 -54.89
CA ALA A 24 -56.78 -18.43 -54.11
C ALA A 24 -57.60 -17.15 -54.30
N GLN A 25 -58.05 -16.52 -53.19
CA GLN A 25 -58.69 -15.22 -53.21
C GLN A 25 -57.72 -14.14 -53.70
N PHE A 26 -58.15 -13.34 -54.68
CA PHE A 26 -57.51 -12.08 -55.05
C PHE A 26 -57.88 -10.98 -54.05
N VAL A 27 -56.90 -10.41 -53.36
CA VAL A 27 -57.03 -9.09 -52.73
C VAL A 27 -56.88 -8.06 -53.84
N GLN A 28 -57.95 -7.33 -54.13
CA GLN A 28 -57.96 -6.25 -55.11
C GLN A 28 -57.28 -5.02 -54.49
N THR A 29 -55.97 -4.85 -54.69
CA THR A 29 -55.24 -3.65 -54.27
C THR A 29 -55.61 -2.47 -55.17
N ASN A 30 -56.22 -1.43 -54.59
CA ASN A 30 -56.52 -0.17 -55.27
C ASN A 30 -55.19 0.54 -55.65
N PRO A 31 -54.98 0.98 -56.91
CA PRO A 31 -53.75 1.63 -57.35
C PRO A 31 -53.37 2.90 -56.55
N LEU A 32 -54.33 3.59 -55.93
CA LEU A 32 -54.05 4.73 -55.04
C LEU A 32 -53.40 4.31 -53.70
N GLU A 33 -53.81 3.17 -53.15
CA GLU A 33 -53.21 2.60 -51.93
C GLU A 33 -51.76 2.17 -52.20
N TRP A 34 -51.50 1.58 -53.37
CA TRP A 34 -50.14 1.19 -53.75
C TRP A 34 -49.21 2.39 -53.92
N LEU A 35 -49.71 3.49 -54.50
CA LEU A 35 -48.94 4.71 -54.68
C LEU A 35 -48.63 5.41 -53.34
N ALA A 36 -49.62 5.50 -52.45
CA ALA A 36 -49.44 6.07 -51.12
C ALA A 36 -48.52 5.21 -50.23
N LEU A 37 -48.58 3.89 -50.37
CA LEU A 37 -47.65 2.97 -49.71
C LEU A 37 -46.23 3.09 -50.28
N ALA A 38 -46.08 3.26 -51.60
CA ALA A 38 -44.77 3.48 -52.22
C ALA A 38 -44.13 4.79 -51.77
N GLU A 39 -44.90 5.89 -51.79
CA GLU A 39 -44.46 7.22 -51.33
C GLU A 39 -44.12 7.21 -49.82
N GLY A 40 -44.96 6.57 -49.00
CA GLY A 40 -44.69 6.39 -47.58
C GLY A 40 -43.44 5.55 -47.31
N ASN A 41 -43.21 4.49 -48.09
CA ASN A 41 -42.03 3.64 -47.95
C ASN A 41 -40.75 4.36 -48.38
N GLU A 42 -40.82 5.24 -49.38
CA GLU A 42 -39.71 6.09 -49.81
C GLU A 42 -39.37 7.14 -48.76
N ALA A 43 -40.37 7.80 -48.16
CA ALA A 43 -40.18 8.74 -47.06
C ALA A 43 -39.60 8.08 -45.79
N ILE A 44 -40.09 6.89 -45.44
CA ILE A 44 -39.56 6.09 -44.32
C ILE A 44 -38.10 5.69 -44.58
N ASN A 45 -37.80 5.24 -45.80
CA ASN A 45 -36.43 4.84 -46.15
C ASN A 45 -35.45 6.02 -46.08
N GLY A 46 -35.88 7.22 -46.48
CA GLY A 46 -35.11 8.46 -46.31
C GLY A 46 -34.82 8.79 -44.83
N GLN A 47 -35.82 8.67 -43.95
CA GLN A 47 -35.65 8.91 -42.50
C GLN A 47 -34.74 7.85 -41.84
N ILE A 48 -34.86 6.58 -42.23
CA ILE A 48 -33.98 5.51 -41.75
C ILE A 48 -32.54 5.80 -42.15
N GLN A 49 -32.31 6.26 -43.38
CA GLN A 49 -30.97 6.60 -43.86
C GLN A 49 -30.36 7.76 -43.08
N GLU A 50 -31.11 8.84 -42.86
CA GLU A 50 -30.67 9.97 -42.03
C GLU A 50 -30.39 9.54 -40.58
N GLN A 51 -31.22 8.67 -40.01
CA GLN A 51 -31.04 8.14 -38.67
C GLN A 51 -29.82 7.22 -38.56
N VAL A 52 -29.56 6.38 -39.57
CA VAL A 52 -28.36 5.55 -39.66
C VAL A 52 -27.11 6.43 -39.78
N ASP A 53 -27.13 7.49 -40.59
CA ASP A 53 -26.03 8.45 -40.70
C ASP A 53 -25.79 9.20 -39.38
N GLY A 54 -26.85 9.59 -38.67
CA GLY A 54 -26.76 10.22 -37.34
C GLY A 54 -26.19 9.25 -36.28
N GLN A 55 -26.67 8.01 -36.27
CA GLN A 55 -26.20 6.97 -35.34
C GLN A 55 -24.76 6.56 -35.62
N THR A 56 -24.36 6.43 -36.89
CA THR A 56 -22.98 6.10 -37.27
C THR A 56 -22.02 7.23 -36.93
N LYS A 57 -22.37 8.50 -37.18
CA LYS A 57 -21.58 9.66 -36.72
C LYS A 57 -21.44 9.67 -35.21
N THR A 58 -22.51 9.38 -34.47
CA THR A 58 -22.48 9.29 -33.01
C THR A 58 -21.61 8.13 -32.51
N ALA A 59 -21.70 6.96 -33.14
CA ALA A 59 -20.88 5.80 -32.80
C ALA A 59 -19.39 6.04 -33.10
N VAL A 60 -19.06 6.69 -34.21
CA VAL A 60 -17.68 7.10 -34.53
C VAL A 60 -17.17 8.07 -33.46
N LEU A 61 -17.95 9.08 -33.09
CA LEU A 61 -17.59 10.04 -32.03
C LEU A 61 -17.41 9.35 -30.67
N GLN A 62 -18.29 8.41 -30.31
CA GLN A 62 -18.16 7.64 -29.06
C GLN A 62 -16.90 6.77 -29.06
N ASN A 63 -16.57 6.15 -30.20
CA ASN A 63 -15.35 5.34 -30.34
C ASN A 63 -14.08 6.21 -30.28
N THR A 64 -14.08 7.40 -30.88
CA THR A 64 -12.94 8.33 -30.77
C THR A 64 -12.78 8.84 -29.35
N ILE A 65 -13.89 9.19 -28.67
CA ILE A 65 -13.91 9.59 -27.26
C ILE A 65 -13.39 8.45 -26.38
N ALA A 66 -13.80 7.20 -26.61
CA ALA A 66 -13.31 6.04 -25.87
C ALA A 66 -11.80 5.80 -26.08
N ALA A 67 -11.29 5.99 -27.30
CA ALA A 67 -9.86 5.91 -27.59
C ALA A 67 -9.06 7.02 -26.90
N GLU A 68 -9.59 8.25 -26.88
CA GLU A 68 -9.00 9.38 -26.14
C GLU A 68 -9.04 9.15 -24.62
N PHE A 69 -10.15 8.65 -24.06
CA PHE A 69 -10.23 8.28 -22.65
C PHE A 69 -9.23 7.19 -22.28
N ASN A 70 -9.04 6.18 -23.13
CA ASN A 70 -7.99 5.16 -22.91
C ASN A 70 -6.60 5.78 -22.87
N ARG A 71 -6.30 6.73 -23.78
CA ARG A 71 -5.04 7.48 -23.72
C ARG A 71 -4.92 8.27 -22.44
N ILE A 72 -5.95 9.04 -22.04
CA ILE A 72 -5.95 9.81 -20.78
C ILE A 72 -5.68 8.88 -19.58
N ARG A 73 -6.32 7.71 -19.55
CA ARG A 73 -6.10 6.68 -18.51
C ARG A 73 -4.65 6.19 -18.46
N GLU A 74 -4.01 6.03 -19.62
CA GLU A 74 -2.58 5.68 -19.70
C GLU A 74 -1.69 6.81 -19.16
N TRP A 75 -2.01 8.06 -19.49
CA TRP A 75 -1.31 9.24 -18.95
C TRP A 75 -1.47 9.35 -17.44
N GLU A 76 -2.68 9.13 -16.90
CA GLU A 76 -2.95 9.08 -15.46
C GLU A 76 -2.10 8.01 -14.77
N ARG A 77 -2.03 6.81 -15.34
CA ARG A 77 -1.19 5.72 -14.79
C ARG A 77 0.28 6.09 -14.76
N LYS A 78 0.82 6.62 -15.86
CA LYS A 78 2.22 7.07 -15.94
C LYS A 78 2.49 8.16 -14.91
N TYR A 79 1.59 9.13 -14.80
CA TYR A 79 1.72 10.23 -13.85
C TYR A 79 1.70 9.72 -12.39
N SER A 80 0.79 8.79 -12.08
CA SER A 80 0.75 8.14 -10.76
C SER A 80 2.06 7.40 -10.44
N ASP A 81 2.62 6.67 -11.40
CA ASP A 81 3.87 5.93 -11.24
C ASP A 81 5.07 6.87 -11.01
N TYR A 82 5.12 8.00 -11.74
CA TYR A 82 6.11 9.06 -11.51
C TYR A 82 6.01 9.65 -10.09
N LEU A 83 4.79 9.97 -9.63
CA LEU A 83 4.61 10.51 -8.28
C LEU A 83 5.04 9.51 -7.21
N GLN A 84 4.65 8.24 -7.34
CA GLN A 84 5.08 7.18 -6.42
C GLN A 84 6.60 7.02 -6.39
N THR A 85 7.25 7.11 -7.55
CA THR A 85 8.71 7.05 -7.66
C THR A 85 9.38 8.22 -6.94
N VAL A 86 8.91 9.45 -7.17
CA VAL A 86 9.44 10.66 -6.52
C VAL A 86 9.20 10.64 -5.01
N GLU A 87 8.02 10.21 -4.57
CA GLU A 87 7.71 10.00 -3.15
C GLU A 87 8.62 8.93 -2.52
N GLY A 88 8.92 7.85 -3.25
CA GLY A 88 9.90 6.84 -2.87
C GLY A 88 11.30 7.43 -2.64
N TYR A 89 11.79 8.26 -3.56
CA TYR A 89 13.07 8.95 -3.39
C TYR A 89 13.07 9.94 -2.22
N ALA A 90 12.04 10.77 -2.11
CA ALA A 90 11.92 11.75 -1.03
C ALA A 90 11.86 11.08 0.35
N SER A 91 11.09 10.00 0.47
CA SER A 91 10.99 9.20 1.70
C SER A 91 12.32 8.53 2.06
N SER A 92 13.04 7.98 1.09
CA SER A 92 14.38 7.41 1.32
C SER A 92 15.40 8.45 1.79
N LEU A 93 15.35 9.67 1.23
CA LEU A 93 16.22 10.77 1.64
C LEU A 93 15.88 11.24 3.06
N LYS A 94 14.59 11.37 3.38
CA LYS A 94 14.14 11.69 4.73
C LYS A 94 14.65 10.66 5.73
N ALA A 95 14.47 9.36 5.44
CA ALA A 95 14.96 8.29 6.31
C ALA A 95 16.50 8.31 6.46
N ALA A 96 17.25 8.59 5.39
CA ALA A 96 18.69 8.74 5.48
C ALA A 96 19.11 9.94 6.37
N THR A 97 18.40 11.07 6.31
CA THR A 97 18.67 12.22 7.16
C THR A 97 18.36 11.95 8.63
N THR A 98 17.26 11.27 8.94
CA THR A 98 16.91 10.91 10.33
C THR A 98 17.91 9.91 10.91
N LEU A 99 18.35 8.92 10.12
CA LEU A 99 19.41 7.99 10.50
C LEU A 99 20.73 8.70 10.84
N TYR A 100 21.10 9.71 10.07
CA TYR A 100 22.28 10.52 10.37
C TYR A 100 22.14 11.29 11.69
N GLU A 101 21.00 11.96 11.90
CA GLU A 101 20.73 12.68 13.15
C GLU A 101 20.79 11.74 14.38
N ASP A 102 20.15 10.56 14.28
CA ASP A 102 20.15 9.56 15.33
C ASP A 102 21.56 9.02 15.61
N GLY A 103 22.36 8.80 14.56
CA GLY A 103 23.76 8.41 14.69
C GLY A 103 24.61 9.43 15.45
N VAL A 104 24.44 10.73 15.13
CA VAL A 104 25.13 11.82 15.83
C VAL A 104 24.71 11.86 17.30
N ARG A 105 23.41 11.72 17.59
CA ARG A 105 22.87 11.72 18.95
C ARG A 105 23.43 10.57 19.79
N ILE A 106 23.54 9.38 19.22
CA ILE A 106 24.17 8.21 19.85
C ILE A 106 25.63 8.53 20.18
N PHE A 107 26.40 9.06 19.22
CA PHE A 107 27.81 9.37 19.43
C PHE A 107 28.03 10.38 20.56
N ILE A 108 27.23 11.46 20.60
CA ILE A 108 27.25 12.45 21.69
C ILE A 108 26.92 11.79 23.03
N THR A 109 25.92 10.91 23.05
CA THR A 109 25.48 10.20 24.26
C THR A 109 26.54 9.24 24.78
N LEU A 110 27.25 8.51 23.90
CA LEU A 110 28.40 7.68 24.26
C LEU A 110 29.55 8.51 24.87
N GLY A 111 29.82 9.69 24.31
CA GLY A 111 30.80 10.63 24.89
C GLY A 111 30.41 11.07 26.30
N LYS A 112 29.13 11.39 26.53
CA LYS A 112 28.59 11.72 27.85
C LYS A 112 28.61 10.53 28.82
N LEU A 113 28.30 9.34 28.33
CA LEU A 113 28.36 8.09 29.08
C LEU A 113 29.78 7.81 29.59
N ARG A 114 30.80 7.94 28.74
CA ARG A 114 32.20 7.80 29.15
C ARG A 114 32.59 8.78 30.26
N LYS A 115 32.16 10.04 30.15
CA LYS A 115 32.37 11.04 31.21
C LYS A 115 31.64 10.67 32.49
N ALA A 116 30.39 10.20 32.40
CA ALA A 116 29.60 9.77 33.55
C ALA A 116 30.25 8.58 34.28
N ILE A 117 30.76 7.59 33.56
CA ILE A 117 31.52 6.46 34.10
C ILE A 117 32.75 6.92 34.89
N THR A 118 33.46 7.93 34.36
CA THR A 118 34.67 8.48 35.01
C THR A 118 34.31 9.25 36.28
N ASN A 119 33.22 10.02 36.26
CA ASN A 119 32.82 10.90 37.36
C ASN A 119 32.04 10.17 38.47
N ASN A 120 31.31 9.10 38.14
CA ASN A 120 30.54 8.29 39.08
C ASN A 120 30.76 6.78 38.84
N PRO A 121 31.90 6.22 39.26
CA PRO A 121 32.19 4.80 39.10
C PRO A 121 31.22 3.90 39.89
N GLN A 122 30.68 4.39 41.01
CA GLN A 122 29.68 3.67 41.80
C GLN A 122 28.34 3.54 41.06
N GLY A 123 28.02 4.50 40.18
CA GLY A 123 26.82 4.49 39.34
C GLY A 123 26.73 3.28 38.42
N ILE A 124 27.86 2.69 38.01
CA ILE A 124 27.90 1.50 37.16
C ILE A 124 27.28 0.30 37.89
N VAL A 125 27.72 0.05 39.13
CA VAL A 125 27.23 -1.06 39.93
C VAL A 125 25.79 -0.79 40.40
N ALA A 126 25.50 0.45 40.76
CA ALA A 126 24.15 0.85 41.19
C ALA A 126 23.10 0.65 40.08
N THR A 127 23.47 0.96 38.83
CA THR A 127 22.59 0.77 37.68
C THR A 127 22.32 -0.69 37.35
N MET A 128 23.34 -1.56 37.46
CA MET A 128 23.17 -3.00 37.24
C MET A 128 22.16 -3.62 38.20
N ASN A 129 22.18 -3.21 39.48
CA ASN A 129 21.28 -3.79 40.48
C ASN A 129 19.85 -3.23 40.43
N MET A 130 19.67 -2.05 39.82
CA MET A 130 18.37 -1.36 39.78
C MET A 130 17.56 -1.65 38.52
N ASN A 131 18.19 -2.14 37.45
CA ASN A 131 17.52 -2.29 36.16
C ASN A 131 18.24 -3.29 35.23
N ASN A 132 17.48 -3.95 34.34
CA ASN A 132 18.01 -4.76 33.23
C ASN A 132 18.58 -3.91 32.06
N LEU A 133 18.75 -2.61 32.27
CA LEU A 133 19.07 -1.62 31.24
C LEU A 133 20.36 -1.92 30.47
N TYR A 134 21.36 -2.55 31.11
CA TYR A 134 22.59 -2.97 30.43
C TYR A 134 22.32 -4.03 29.37
N ILE A 135 21.61 -5.10 29.76
CA ILE A 135 21.25 -6.19 28.86
C ILE A 135 20.31 -5.66 27.79
N GLU A 136 19.35 -4.83 28.16
CA GLU A 136 18.39 -4.25 27.23
C GLU A 136 19.03 -3.30 26.21
N THR A 137 20.00 -2.48 26.63
CA THR A 137 20.77 -1.62 25.72
C THR A 137 21.66 -2.46 24.80
N ALA A 138 22.26 -3.54 25.32
CA ALA A 138 23.10 -4.44 24.53
C ALA A 138 22.29 -5.23 23.48
N THR A 139 21.10 -5.71 23.84
CA THR A 139 20.22 -6.42 22.89
C THR A 139 19.71 -5.50 21.79
N GLU A 140 19.37 -4.25 22.11
CA GLU A 140 19.01 -3.27 21.07
C GLU A 140 20.20 -2.90 20.17
N LEU A 141 21.42 -2.83 20.69
CA LEU A 141 22.60 -2.61 19.85
C LEU A 141 22.78 -3.77 18.86
N VAL A 142 22.60 -5.02 19.32
CA VAL A 142 22.68 -6.21 18.47
C VAL A 142 21.56 -6.20 17.42
N SER A 143 20.33 -5.81 17.79
CA SER A 143 19.20 -5.72 16.86
C SER A 143 19.43 -4.68 15.76
N VAL A 144 19.95 -3.50 16.11
CA VAL A 144 20.33 -2.46 15.15
C VAL A 144 21.45 -2.97 14.23
N TYR A 145 22.47 -3.63 14.77
CA TYR A 145 23.57 -4.17 13.99
C TYR A 145 23.11 -5.24 12.99
N THR A 146 22.24 -6.16 13.40
CA THR A 146 21.73 -7.21 12.50
C THR A 146 20.87 -6.62 11.39
N LEU A 147 20.04 -5.61 11.68
CA LEU A 147 19.26 -4.89 10.67
C LEU A 147 20.14 -4.13 9.69
N LEU A 148 21.17 -3.42 10.17
CA LEU A 148 22.17 -2.77 9.31
C LEU A 148 22.86 -3.78 8.40
N ARG A 149 23.33 -4.89 8.97
CA ARG A 149 24.02 -5.93 8.20
C ARG A 149 23.11 -6.54 7.15
N ASN A 150 21.85 -6.80 7.49
CA ASN A 150 20.87 -7.35 6.56
C ASN A 150 20.56 -6.36 5.44
N ALA A 151 20.32 -5.09 5.76
CA ALA A 151 20.08 -4.04 4.77
C ALA A 151 21.27 -3.85 3.80
N VAL A 152 22.51 -3.94 4.30
CA VAL A 152 23.72 -3.86 3.47
C VAL A 152 23.86 -5.11 2.60
N ALA A 153 23.58 -6.30 3.14
CA ALA A 153 23.65 -7.55 2.38
C ALA A 153 22.56 -7.65 1.30
N THR A 154 21.35 -7.16 1.57
CA THR A 154 20.24 -7.14 0.60
C THR A 154 20.32 -6.00 -0.39
N GLY A 155 21.10 -4.94 -0.14
CA GLY A 155 21.33 -3.83 -1.07
C GLY A 155 22.58 -3.96 -1.95
N GLY A 156 23.23 -5.14 -1.96
CA GLY A 156 24.47 -5.38 -2.70
C GLY A 156 24.28 -5.53 -4.23
N PRO A 157 25.37 -5.60 -5.01
CA PRO A 157 25.33 -5.64 -6.47
C PRO A 157 24.60 -6.85 -7.08
N GLN A 158 24.36 -7.90 -6.30
CA GLN A 158 23.64 -9.11 -6.71
C GLN A 158 22.15 -9.11 -6.34
N ASN A 159 21.72 -8.23 -5.41
CA ASN A 159 20.34 -8.16 -4.96
C ASN A 159 19.96 -6.68 -4.85
N MET A 160 19.24 -6.16 -5.83
CA MET A 160 18.94 -4.74 -5.89
C MET A 160 17.54 -4.51 -5.34
N LEU A 161 17.45 -4.06 -4.09
CA LEU A 161 16.16 -3.67 -3.49
C LEU A 161 15.48 -2.61 -4.37
N THR A 162 14.18 -2.75 -4.57
CA THR A 162 13.34 -1.72 -5.20
C THR A 162 13.27 -0.47 -4.31
N GLY A 163 12.87 0.68 -4.87
CA GLY A 163 12.79 1.94 -4.10
C GLY A 163 11.90 1.84 -2.85
N ALA A 164 10.79 1.10 -2.95
CA ALA A 164 9.88 0.87 -1.83
C ALA A 164 10.52 0.01 -0.72
N GLU A 165 11.15 -1.12 -1.08
CA GLU A 165 11.81 -2.01 -0.11
C GLU A 165 13.01 -1.32 0.57
N ARG A 166 13.72 -0.45 -0.15
CA ARG A 166 14.78 0.39 0.45
C ARG A 166 14.21 1.36 1.47
N SER A 167 13.12 2.04 1.15
CA SER A 167 12.49 2.96 2.10
C SER A 167 11.99 2.21 3.33
N GLU A 168 11.33 1.07 3.18
CA GLU A 168 10.86 0.24 4.30
C GLU A 168 12.00 -0.20 5.22
N THR A 169 13.09 -0.72 4.64
CA THR A 169 14.27 -1.13 5.42
C THR A 169 14.96 0.03 6.13
N LEU A 170 15.05 1.21 5.50
CA LEU A 170 15.58 2.42 6.13
C LEU A 170 14.68 2.91 7.28
N TRP A 171 13.36 2.81 7.16
CA TRP A 171 12.42 3.15 8.24
C TRP A 171 12.55 2.20 9.42
N ALA A 172 12.55 0.89 9.18
CA ALA A 172 12.73 -0.11 10.24
C ALA A 172 14.06 0.09 10.99
N LEU A 173 15.11 0.48 10.26
CA LEU A 173 16.39 0.82 10.83
C LEU A 173 16.33 2.11 11.67
N SER A 174 15.64 3.15 11.17
CA SER A 174 15.48 4.42 11.89
C SER A 174 14.76 4.22 13.22
N ASP A 175 13.65 3.48 13.22
CA ASP A 175 12.87 3.19 14.43
C ASP A 175 13.72 2.45 15.48
N ARG A 176 14.55 1.50 15.04
CA ARG A 176 15.41 0.72 15.92
C ARG A 176 16.59 1.53 16.46
N LEU A 177 17.15 2.40 15.65
CA LEU A 177 18.19 3.33 16.09
C LEU A 177 17.67 4.34 17.12
N ASP A 178 16.48 4.89 16.93
CA ASP A 178 15.85 5.77 17.93
C ASP A 178 15.57 5.02 19.24
N ALA A 179 15.04 3.79 19.17
CA ALA A 179 14.84 2.95 20.35
C ALA A 179 16.14 2.68 21.10
N PHE A 180 17.20 2.32 20.38
CA PHE A 180 18.54 2.14 20.96
C PHE A 180 19.07 3.45 21.58
N SER A 181 18.94 4.58 20.87
CA SER A 181 19.37 5.90 21.33
C SER A 181 18.70 6.29 22.64
N LYS A 182 17.39 6.04 22.78
CA LYS A 182 16.64 6.27 24.02
C LYS A 182 17.14 5.41 25.18
N LYS A 183 17.35 4.11 24.97
CA LYS A 183 17.87 3.22 26.02
C LYS A 183 19.29 3.58 26.43
N LEU A 184 20.13 3.91 25.45
CA LEU A 184 21.49 4.38 25.71
C LEU A 184 21.50 5.69 26.50
N HIS A 185 20.59 6.61 26.20
CA HIS A 185 20.44 7.85 26.95
C HIS A 185 19.99 7.60 28.40
N GLN A 186 19.03 6.69 28.59
CA GLN A 186 18.60 6.27 29.92
C GLN A 186 19.74 5.61 30.69
N LEU A 187 20.56 4.79 30.03
CA LEU A 187 21.74 4.15 30.62
C LEU A 187 22.74 5.21 31.09
N TYR A 188 23.03 6.20 30.23
CA TYR A 188 23.84 7.35 30.61
C TYR A 188 23.31 8.09 31.84
N LEU A 189 22.02 8.44 31.88
CA LEU A 189 21.44 9.17 33.01
C LEU A 189 21.48 8.34 34.30
N SER A 190 21.17 7.05 34.19
CA SER A 190 21.17 6.15 35.33
C SER A 190 22.59 6.03 35.93
N ILE A 191 23.63 5.87 35.10
CA ILE A 191 25.02 5.80 35.58
C ILE A 191 25.44 7.14 36.19
N ARG A 192 25.02 8.26 35.58
CA ARG A 192 25.35 9.58 36.08
C ARG A 192 24.78 9.84 37.48
N TYR A 193 23.52 9.46 37.72
CA TYR A 193 22.79 9.92 38.90
C TYR A 193 22.55 8.85 39.98
N TYR A 194 22.60 7.56 39.67
CA TYR A 194 22.39 6.53 40.69
C TYR A 194 23.58 6.33 41.60
N THR A 195 23.25 6.00 42.84
CA THR A 195 24.19 5.74 43.92
C THR A 195 23.75 4.50 44.69
N MET A 196 24.65 3.94 45.50
CA MET A 196 24.33 2.78 46.35
C MET A 196 23.23 3.06 47.37
N THR A 197 23.03 4.33 47.77
CA THR A 197 21.90 4.72 48.61
C THR A 197 20.56 4.54 47.90
N ASP A 198 20.50 4.81 46.59
CA ASP A 198 19.28 4.61 45.80
C ASP A 198 18.98 3.11 45.63
N VAL A 199 20.02 2.30 45.47
CA VAL A 199 19.94 0.83 45.44
C VAL A 199 19.33 0.30 46.73
N TRP A 200 19.91 0.71 47.86
CA TRP A 200 19.43 0.32 49.18
C TRP A 200 17.97 0.73 49.38
N ASN A 201 17.63 1.97 49.03
CA ASN A 201 16.27 2.48 49.18
C ASN A 201 15.23 1.72 48.36
N ASN A 202 15.58 1.20 47.19
CA ASN A 202 14.69 0.39 46.36
C ASN A 202 14.51 -1.02 46.94
N VAL A 203 15.59 -1.68 47.36
CA VAL A 203 15.52 -3.01 47.99
C VAL A 203 14.65 -2.98 49.25
N THR A 204 14.74 -1.92 50.06
CA THR A 204 13.96 -1.81 51.30
C THR A 204 12.56 -1.23 51.12
N ALA A 205 12.18 -0.74 49.91
CA ALA A 205 10.93 -0.02 49.69
C ALA A 205 9.66 -0.85 49.95
N GLY A 206 9.75 -2.18 49.91
CA GLY A 206 8.66 -3.10 50.28
C GLY A 206 8.91 -3.91 51.55
N MET A 207 10.03 -3.67 52.23
CA MET A 207 10.41 -4.37 53.47
C MET A 207 10.20 -3.51 54.72
N ILE A 208 10.07 -2.20 54.54
CA ILE A 208 9.93 -1.21 55.61
C ILE A 208 8.71 -0.37 55.28
N ASP A 209 7.73 -0.32 56.19
CA ASP A 209 6.63 0.63 56.12
C ASP A 209 7.19 2.04 56.35
N ARG A 210 7.31 2.80 55.26
CA ARG A 210 7.84 4.17 55.27
C ARG A 210 6.69 5.16 55.29
N ASP A 211 6.77 6.12 56.20
CA ASP A 211 5.82 7.24 56.22
C ASP A 211 5.99 8.14 54.98
N ASN A 212 4.89 8.76 54.55
CA ASN A 212 4.88 9.67 53.40
C ASN A 212 5.88 10.83 53.55
N SER A 213 6.15 11.28 54.77
CA SER A 213 7.14 12.31 55.09
C SER A 213 8.57 11.84 54.78
N GLU A 214 8.92 10.60 55.13
CA GLU A 214 10.23 10.02 54.87
C GLU A 214 10.47 9.84 53.37
N ILE A 215 9.46 9.42 52.63
CA ILE A 215 9.49 9.31 51.17
C ILE A 215 9.74 10.69 50.54
N ALA A 216 9.04 11.72 51.01
CA ALA A 216 9.21 13.09 50.53
C ALA A 216 10.63 13.63 50.80
N HIS A 217 11.16 13.40 52.01
CA HIS A 217 12.53 13.78 52.35
C HIS A 217 13.59 13.02 51.54
N ALA A 218 13.39 11.72 51.31
CA ALA A 218 14.27 10.90 50.48
C ALA A 218 14.30 11.40 49.03
N ALA A 219 13.15 11.72 48.45
CA ALA A 219 13.03 12.28 47.11
C ALA A 219 13.72 13.65 47.00
N LEU A 220 13.51 14.54 47.97
CA LEU A 220 14.16 15.86 48.02
C LEU A 220 15.68 15.74 48.13
N ASN A 221 16.18 14.80 48.95
CA ASN A 221 17.61 14.53 49.09
C ASN A 221 18.22 13.98 47.80
N ARG A 222 17.51 13.09 47.09
CA ARG A 222 17.93 12.62 45.76
C ARG A 222 18.00 13.75 44.75
N TRP A 223 17.02 14.65 44.73
CA TRP A 223 17.03 15.83 43.86
C TRP A 223 18.21 16.76 44.15
N ARG A 224 18.47 17.09 45.44
CA ARG A 224 19.61 17.91 45.85
C ARG A 224 20.96 17.30 45.45
N ARG A 225 21.11 15.97 45.55
CA ARG A 225 22.33 15.27 45.11
C ARG A 225 22.48 15.34 43.59
N ALA A 226 21.42 15.10 42.83
CA ALA A 226 21.45 15.22 41.37
C ALA A 226 21.85 16.64 40.94
N ALA A 227 21.31 17.68 41.59
CA ALA A 227 21.66 19.07 41.30
C ALA A 227 23.16 19.39 41.49
N ARG A 228 23.82 18.76 42.47
CA ARG A 228 25.27 18.94 42.72
C ARG A 228 26.15 18.33 41.64
N THR A 229 25.66 17.35 40.89
CA THR A 229 26.41 16.68 39.81
C THR A 229 26.36 17.41 38.46
N ILE A 230 25.78 18.62 38.40
CA ILE A 230 25.63 19.43 37.18
C ILE A 230 26.87 20.32 36.89
N GLN A 231 27.90 20.30 37.74
CA GLN A 231 29.18 20.98 37.48
C GLN A 231 30.04 20.32 36.40
#